data_AF-A0A953P5G8-F1
#
_entry.id   AF-A0A953P5G8-F1
#
_cell.length_a   1.000
_cell.length_b   1.000
_cell.length_c   1.000
_cell.angle_alpha   90.00
_cell.angle_beta   90.00
_cell.angle_gamma   90.00
#
_symmetry.space_group_name_H-M   'P 1'
#
loop_
_entity.id
_entity.type
_entity.pdbx_description
1 polymer ?
#
loop_
_entity_poly.entity_id
_entity_poly.type
_entity_poly.pdbx_seq_one_letter_code
_entity_poly.pdbx_strand_id
1 'polypeptide(L)' 'MPKVLLTREQIATRVAEMGQAITRDFAGQSVMLIGVLKGACLFLSDLARQIELDATFDFIAV' A
#
# COMPACT_ATOMS: atom_id res chain seq x y z
N MET A 1 -16.90 -23.45 6.64
CA MET A 1 -15.74 -22.62 7.05
C MET A 1 -15.29 -21.81 5.85
N PRO A 2 -15.00 -20.51 5.99
CA PRO A 2 -14.45 -19.73 4.88
C PRO A 2 -13.09 -20.31 4.46
N LYS A 3 -12.87 -20.43 3.15
CA LYS A 3 -11.61 -20.89 2.56
C LYS A 3 -10.61 -19.74 2.60
N VAL A 4 -9.41 -19.97 3.13
CA VAL A 4 -8.31 -19.00 3.05
C VAL A 4 -7.84 -18.93 1.60
N LEU A 5 -7.95 -17.74 0.99
CA LEU A 5 -7.47 -17.48 -0.38
C LEU A 5 -6.04 -16.95 -0.37
N LEU A 6 -5.72 -16.09 0.60
CA LEU A 6 -4.39 -15.52 0.81
C LEU A 6 -4.09 -15.56 2.30
N THR A 7 -2.91 -16.04 2.67
CA THR A 7 -2.44 -15.95 4.05
C THR A 7 -1.96 -14.54 4.38
N ARG A 8 -1.84 -14.24 5.66
CA ARG A 8 -1.31 -12.95 6.12
C ARG A 8 0.10 -12.70 5.60
N GLU A 9 0.92 -13.74 5.56
CA GLU A 9 2.31 -13.69 5.11
C GLU A 9 2.38 -13.42 3.61
N GLN A 10 1.48 -14.00 2.80
CA GLN A 10 1.40 -13.73 1.36
C GLN A 10 1.04 -12.27 1.10
N ILE A 11 0.07 -11.72 1.85
CA ILE A 11 -0.31 -10.31 1.73
C ILE A 11 0.85 -9.40 2.15
N ALA A 12 1.45 -9.64 3.32
CA ALA A 12 2.55 -8.83 3.83
C ALA A 12 3.76 -8.83 2.89
N THR A 13 4.13 -10.00 2.34
CA THR A 13 5.21 -10.14 1.37
C THR A 13 4.92 -9.30 0.13
N ARG A 14 3.70 -9.41 -0.42
CA ARG A 14 3.37 -8.66 -1.64
C ARG A 14 3.34 -7.15 -1.41
N VAL A 15 2.83 -6.71 -0.27
CA VAL A 15 2.80 -5.29 0.09
C VAL A 15 4.22 -4.73 0.25
N ALA A 16 5.14 -5.48 0.87
CA ALA A 16 6.55 -5.09 0.99
C ALA A 16 7.23 -4.97 -0.38
N GLU A 17 7.04 -5.95 -1.27
CA GLU A 17 7.56 -5.89 -2.64
C GLU A 17 7.04 -4.67 -3.41
N MET A 18 5.76 -4.34 -3.24
CA MET A 18 5.15 -3.16 -3.87
C MET A 18 5.72 -1.85 -3.32
N GLY A 19 5.89 -1.74 -1.99
CA GLY A 19 6.48 -0.55 -1.36
C GLY A 19 7.92 -0.31 -1.81
N GLN A 20 8.72 -1.38 -1.89
CA GLN A 20 10.09 -1.32 -2.42
C GLN A 20 10.12 -0.92 -3.90
N ALA A 21 9.18 -1.41 -4.72
CA ALA A 21 9.08 -1.01 -6.12
C ALA A 21 8.77 0.48 -6.26
N ILE A 22 7.77 0.97 -5.54
CA ILE A 22 7.41 2.40 -5.53
C ILE A 22 8.59 3.26 -5.06
N THR A 23 9.27 2.83 -3.99
CA THR A 23 10.45 3.55 -3.46
C THR A 23 11.54 3.70 -4.51
N ARG A 24 11.84 2.64 -5.27
CA ARG A 24 12.84 2.69 -6.35
C ARG A 24 12.38 3.57 -7.51
N ASP A 25 11.13 3.40 -7.93
CA ASP A 25 10.61 4.04 -9.14
C ASP A 25 10.44 5.56 -8.95
N PHE A 26 10.19 6.00 -7.71
CA PHE A 26 10.03 7.42 -7.34
C PHE A 26 11.17 7.95 -6.47
N ALA A 27 12.36 7.35 -6.55
CA ALA A 27 13.52 7.75 -5.76
C ALA A 27 13.83 9.26 -5.93
N GLY A 28 13.97 9.96 -4.80
CA GLY A 28 14.23 11.41 -4.77
C GLY A 28 13.00 12.30 -5.03
N GLN A 29 11.80 11.71 -5.13
CA GLN A 29 10.54 12.44 -5.28
C GLN A 29 9.66 12.24 -4.05
N SER A 30 8.69 13.15 -3.87
CA SER A 30 7.59 12.95 -2.94
C SER A 30 6.41 12.27 -3.66
N VAL A 31 5.65 11.46 -2.91
CA VAL A 31 4.51 10.71 -3.45
C VAL A 31 3.22 11.06 -2.71
N MET A 32 2.11 11.06 -3.44
CA MET A 32 0.76 11.21 -2.88
C MET A 32 -0.03 9.93 -3.11
N LEU A 33 -0.38 9.25 -2.03
CA LEU A 33 -1.15 8.01 -2.04
C LEU A 33 -2.65 8.32 -1.97
N ILE A 34 -3.41 7.99 -3.02
CA ILE A 34 -4.86 8.22 -3.07
C ILE A 34 -5.62 6.91 -2.91
N GLY A 35 -6.33 6.75 -1.79
CA GLY A 35 -7.17 5.58 -1.51
C GLY A 35 -8.61 5.77 -1.95
N VAL A 36 -9.19 4.76 -2.61
CA VAL A 36 -10.64 4.74 -2.90
C VAL A 36 -11.39 4.06 -1.76
N LEU A 37 -12.30 4.80 -1.11
CA LEU A 37 -13.05 4.27 0.02
C LEU A 37 -14.13 3.25 -0.41
N LYS A 38 -14.49 2.28 0.45
CA LYS A 38 -13.97 2.06 1.83
C LYS A 38 -12.85 1.02 1.90
N GLY A 39 -12.84 0.07 0.96
CA GLY A 39 -12.05 -1.16 1.05
C GLY A 39 -10.53 -0.95 0.97
N ALA A 40 -10.06 0.12 0.34
CA ALA A 40 -8.63 0.36 0.18
C ALA A 40 -7.92 0.79 1.48
N CYS A 41 -8.64 1.21 2.52
CA CYS A 41 -8.06 1.85 3.70
C CYS A 41 -6.98 0.98 4.38
N LEU A 42 -7.27 -0.30 4.62
CA LEU A 42 -6.31 -1.20 5.28
C LEU A 42 -5.09 -1.47 4.41
N PHE A 43 -5.32 -1.79 3.13
CA PHE A 43 -4.25 -2.05 2.17
C PHE A 43 -3.35 -0.82 1.98
N LEU A 44 -3.92 0.37 1.84
CA LEU A 44 -3.16 1.60 1.65
C LEU A 44 -2.31 1.93 2.88
N SER A 45 -2.84 1.70 4.09
CA SER A 45 -2.07 1.87 5.34
C SER A 45 -0.88 0.91 5.41
N ASP A 46 -1.08 -0.36 5.05
CA ASP A 46 0.00 -1.34 5.03
C ASP A 46 1.06 -1.00 3.97
N LEU A 47 0.63 -0.55 2.78
CA LEU A 47 1.51 -0.15 1.69
C LEU A 47 2.32 1.11 2.02
N ALA A 48 1.68 2.13 2.61
CA ALA A 48 2.33 3.38 2.98
C ALA A 48 3.51 3.12 3.95
N ARG A 49 3.39 2.15 4.86
CA ARG A 49 4.46 1.76 5.79
C ARG A 49 5.68 1.12 5.11
N GLN A 50 5.56 0.67 3.87
CA GLN A 50 6.63 0.01 3.11
C GLN A 50 7.31 0.95 2.09
N ILE A 51 6.87 2.20 1.99
CA ILE A 51 7.43 3.20 1.06
C ILE A 51 8.42 4.08 1.82
N GLU A 52 9.68 4.07 1.42
CA GLU A 52 10.76 4.85 2.05
C GLU A 52 10.98 6.18 1.31
N LEU A 53 9.92 6.97 1.18
CA LEU A 53 9.91 8.29 0.52
C LEU A 53 9.10 9.28 1.37
N ASP A 54 9.28 10.57 1.09
CA ASP A 54 8.34 11.58 1.61
C ASP A 54 6.96 11.35 0.99
N ALA A 55 6.01 10.93 1.82
CA ALA A 55 4.71 10.46 1.38
C ALA A 55 3.57 11.16 2.13
N THR A 56 2.60 11.65 1.37
CA THR A 56 1.30 12.10 1.89
C THR A 56 0.22 11.12 1.43
N PHE A 57 -0.91 11.10 2.11
CA PHE A 57 -2.04 10.27 1.70
C PHE A 57 -3.37 11.01 1.87
N ASP A 58 -4.31 10.72 0.96
CA ASP A 58 -5.69 11.23 1.00
C ASP A 58 -6.64 10.16 0.44
N PHE A 59 -7.95 10.41 0.57
CA PHE A 59 -8.99 9.50 0.14
C PHE A 59 -10.00 10.17 -0.78
N ILE A 60 -10.46 9.42 -1.77
CA ILE A 60 -11.63 9.78 -2.57
C ILE A 60 -12.82 8.87 -2.20
N ALA A 61 -14.00 9.47 -2.10
CA ALA A 61 -15.27 8.77 -1.94
C ALA A 61 -16.01 8.77 -3.28
N VAL A 62 -16.56 7.61 -3.65
CA VAL A 62 -17.44 7.42 -4.82
C VAL A 62 -18.81 6.98 -4.33
#